data_AF-A0A5N6NTX6-F1
#
_entry.id   AF-A0A5N6NTX6-F1
#
_cell.length_a   1.000
_cell.length_b   1.000
_cell.length_c   1.000
_cell.angle_alpha   90.00
_cell.angle_beta   90.00
_cell.angle_gamma   90.00
#
_symmetry.space_group_name_H-M   'P 1'
#
loop_
_entity.id
_entity.type
_entity.pdbx_description
1 polymer ?
#
loop_
_entity_poly.entity_id
_entity_poly.type
_entity_poly.pdbx_seq_one_letter_code
_entity_poly.pdbx_strand_id
1 'polypeptide(L)'
;MATIRNLKIKTSSCKRLVKELHSYEKEVEREAAKTADMKEKGADPYDLKQQENVLAESRMMIPDCRKRLESSLTDLKGILAELEEANQKVGPEVTEAESIVVDVEKLFETTESYCNFWYPPKETSSSSSAAYRTADGYPFVPPKMKFTTKVWHPNISSQTGAICLDILKNNWSPALNLKTALISLQALLSTPEPNDPQDAVVAKQYLSDHATFVTTARRWTEDFAKASSSGFSGKVQRLVQMGFPEALVQKTLEAFGGDENMALERGVHAVHQLHLMTAHWHSNGHASEVEDG
;
A
#
# COMPACT_ATOMS: atom_id res chain seq x y z
N MET A 1 -4.94 39.74 -18.46
CA MET A 1 -3.73 40.34 -19.07
C MET A 1 -2.51 39.80 -18.35
N ALA A 2 -1.84 38.84 -18.97
CA ALA A 2 -0.48 38.47 -18.64
C ALA A 2 0.43 39.70 -18.57
N THR A 3 1.37 39.68 -17.62
CA THR A 3 2.38 40.74 -17.48
C THR A 3 3.75 40.09 -17.40
N ILE A 4 4.79 40.80 -17.83
CA ILE A 4 6.20 40.37 -17.68
C ILE A 4 6.52 40.05 -16.21
N ARG A 5 5.89 40.74 -15.25
CA ARG A 5 6.02 40.43 -13.82
C ARG A 5 5.50 39.03 -13.48
N ASN A 6 4.31 38.67 -13.97
CA ASN A 6 3.72 37.34 -13.74
C ASN A 6 4.57 36.24 -14.39
N LEU A 7 5.10 36.49 -15.58
CA LEU A 7 6.04 35.59 -16.28
C LEU A 7 7.25 35.28 -15.37
N LYS A 8 7.96 36.30 -14.87
CA LYS A 8 9.14 36.11 -14.00
C LYS A 8 8.84 35.31 -12.73
N ILE A 9 7.68 35.57 -12.10
CA ILE A 9 7.24 34.84 -10.89
C ILE A 9 7.05 33.37 -11.22
N LYS A 10 6.41 33.06 -12.36
CA LYS A 10 6.10 31.68 -12.72
C LYS A 10 7.32 30.92 -13.24
N THR A 11 8.22 31.57 -13.97
CA THR A 11 9.54 31.04 -14.34
C THR A 11 10.35 30.68 -13.09
N SER A 12 10.40 31.57 -12.09
CA SER A 12 11.09 31.31 -10.82
C SER A 12 10.48 30.13 -10.05
N SER A 13 9.15 30.02 -10.09
CA SER A 13 8.40 28.90 -9.47
C SER A 13 8.77 27.57 -10.12
N CYS A 14 8.83 27.51 -11.46
CA CYS A 14 9.26 26.33 -12.21
C CYS A 14 10.69 25.93 -11.86
N LYS A 15 11.63 26.89 -11.86
CA LYS A 15 13.04 26.65 -11.49
C LYS A 15 13.18 26.04 -10.09
N ARG A 16 12.38 26.48 -9.12
CA ARG A 16 12.39 25.94 -7.76
C ARG A 16 11.90 24.49 -7.74
N LEU A 17 10.78 24.22 -8.42
CA LEU A 17 10.22 22.86 -8.51
C LEU A 17 11.16 21.89 -9.26
N VAL A 18 11.88 22.35 -10.27
CA VAL A 18 12.92 21.55 -10.95
C VAL A 18 14.04 21.14 -9.99
N LYS A 19 14.53 22.07 -9.16
CA LYS A 19 15.56 21.75 -8.15
C LYS A 19 15.05 20.78 -7.09
N GLU A 20 13.79 20.94 -6.67
CA GLU A 20 13.11 20.06 -5.72
C GLU A 20 12.98 18.64 -6.31
N LEU A 21 12.54 18.52 -7.56
CA LEU A 21 12.44 17.24 -8.27
C LEU A 21 13.80 16.52 -8.37
N HIS A 22 14.84 17.22 -8.82
CA HIS A 22 16.20 16.65 -8.90
C HIS A 22 16.74 16.21 -7.53
N SER A 23 16.36 16.90 -6.45
CA SER A 23 16.77 16.51 -5.11
C SER A 23 16.18 15.15 -4.72
N TYR A 24 14.89 14.95 -4.99
CA TYR A 24 14.22 13.67 -4.72
C TYR A 24 14.71 12.55 -5.64
N GLU A 25 14.98 12.84 -6.92
CA GLU A 25 15.58 11.87 -7.85
C GLU A 25 16.94 11.38 -7.36
N LYS A 26 17.82 12.29 -6.92
CA LYS A 26 19.12 11.92 -6.32
C LYS A 26 18.99 11.13 -5.03
N GLU A 27 17.94 11.35 -4.25
CA GLU A 27 17.66 10.54 -3.07
C GLU A 27 17.28 9.12 -3.46
N VAL A 28 16.37 8.96 -4.42
CA VAL A 28 15.98 7.65 -4.96
C VAL A 28 17.19 6.91 -5.54
N GLU A 29 18.07 7.59 -6.27
CA GLU A 29 19.30 6.99 -6.79
C GLU A 29 20.21 6.48 -5.67
N ARG A 30 20.40 7.25 -4.59
CA ARG A 30 21.20 6.84 -3.43
C ARG A 30 20.62 5.63 -2.72
N GLU A 31 19.32 5.64 -2.46
CA GLU A 31 18.65 4.51 -1.81
C GLU A 31 18.61 3.27 -2.71
N ALA A 32 18.51 3.46 -4.03
CA ALA A 32 18.57 2.36 -5.00
C ALA A 32 19.97 1.74 -5.05
N ALA A 33 21.02 2.55 -5.08
CA ALA A 33 22.40 2.09 -5.02
C ALA A 33 22.69 1.31 -3.73
N LYS A 34 22.21 1.82 -2.59
CA LYS A 34 22.33 1.14 -1.30
C LYS A 34 21.58 -0.21 -1.29
N THR A 35 20.37 -0.24 -1.85
CA THR A 35 19.61 -1.48 -1.99
C THR A 35 20.35 -2.50 -2.86
N ALA A 36 20.96 -2.06 -3.96
CA ALA A 36 21.75 -2.93 -4.84
C ALA A 36 23.01 -3.47 -4.15
N ASP A 37 23.75 -2.62 -3.44
CA ASP A 37 24.92 -3.01 -2.65
C ASP A 37 24.56 -4.02 -1.53
N MET A 38 23.41 -3.83 -0.86
CA MET A 38 22.91 -4.79 0.13
C MET A 38 22.55 -6.15 -0.49
N LYS A 39 21.98 -6.15 -1.71
CA LYS A 39 21.72 -7.39 -2.47
C LYS A 39 23.03 -8.11 -2.81
N GLU A 40 24.02 -7.38 -3.31
CA GLU A 40 25.31 -7.93 -3.72
C GLU A 40 26.09 -8.52 -2.53
N LYS A 41 26.05 -7.84 -1.38
CA LYS A 41 26.70 -8.31 -0.14
C LYS A 41 25.96 -9.45 0.55
N GLY A 42 24.82 -9.90 0.01
CA GLY A 42 24.03 -10.98 0.59
C GLY A 42 23.44 -10.61 1.96
N ALA A 43 22.98 -9.36 2.12
CA ALA A 43 22.25 -8.95 3.32
C ALA A 43 21.06 -9.88 3.58
N ASP A 44 20.69 -10.05 4.84
CA ASP A 44 19.60 -10.94 5.19
C ASP A 44 18.25 -10.44 4.62
N PRO A 45 17.27 -11.33 4.44
CA PRO A 45 15.99 -10.97 3.81
C PRO A 45 15.17 -9.91 4.58
N TYR A 46 15.39 -9.75 5.89
CA TYR A 46 14.66 -8.77 6.69
C TYR A 46 15.24 -7.37 6.44
N ASP A 47 16.56 -7.21 6.55
CA ASP A 47 17.26 -5.94 6.31
C ASP A 47 17.08 -5.48 4.86
N LEU A 48 17.11 -6.43 3.91
CA LEU A 48 16.85 -6.15 2.49
C LEU A 48 15.45 -5.57 2.29
N LYS A 49 14.44 -6.20 2.89
CA LYS A 49 13.05 -5.77 2.79
C LYS A 49 12.81 -4.42 3.46
N GLN A 50 13.50 -4.15 4.56
CA GLN A 50 13.46 -2.85 5.20
C GLN A 50 14.04 -1.76 4.28
N GLN A 51 15.20 -2.00 3.68
CA GLN A 51 15.82 -1.05 2.74
C GLN A 51 14.96 -0.86 1.47
N GLU A 52 14.31 -1.92 0.96
CA GLU A 52 13.37 -1.82 -0.16
C GLU A 52 12.15 -0.95 0.17
N ASN A 53 11.66 -0.97 1.42
CA ASN A 53 10.59 -0.07 1.85
C ASN A 53 11.07 1.39 1.88
N VAL A 54 12.29 1.65 2.37
CA VAL A 54 12.88 3.00 2.36
C VAL A 54 13.01 3.53 0.94
N LEU A 55 13.52 2.72 0.01
CA LEU A 55 13.58 3.07 -1.41
C LEU A 55 12.19 3.36 -1.99
N ALA A 56 11.18 2.56 -1.63
CA ALA A 56 9.81 2.79 -2.06
C ALA A 56 9.25 4.12 -1.51
N GLU A 57 9.53 4.46 -0.25
CA GLU A 57 9.13 5.72 0.38
C GLU A 57 9.76 6.93 -0.32
N SER A 58 11.08 6.92 -0.58
CA SER A 58 11.75 8.00 -1.33
C SER A 58 11.17 8.16 -2.75
N ARG A 59 10.75 7.05 -3.39
CA ARG A 59 10.10 7.10 -4.72
C ARG A 59 8.71 7.73 -4.69
N MET A 60 7.98 7.63 -3.58
CA MET A 60 6.62 8.18 -3.47
C MET A 60 6.58 9.72 -3.46
N MET A 61 7.73 10.38 -3.27
CA MET A 61 7.83 11.85 -3.26
C MET A 61 7.91 12.46 -4.67
N ILE A 62 8.37 11.70 -5.67
CA ILE A 62 8.60 12.19 -7.05
C ILE A 62 7.28 12.56 -7.80
N PRO A 63 6.21 11.75 -7.75
CA PRO A 63 5.01 12.01 -8.55
C PRO A 63 4.34 13.37 -8.27
N ASP A 64 4.33 13.82 -7.02
CA ASP A 64 3.73 15.12 -6.66
C ASP A 64 4.55 16.30 -7.13
N CYS A 65 5.87 16.25 -6.92
CA CYS A 65 6.77 17.27 -7.44
C CYS A 65 6.64 17.39 -8.96
N ARG A 66 6.49 16.26 -9.66
CA ARG A 66 6.20 16.24 -11.10
C ARG A 66 4.85 16.89 -11.44
N LYS A 67 3.77 16.51 -10.76
CA LYS A 67 2.44 17.09 -10.98
C LYS A 67 2.41 18.60 -10.72
N ARG A 68 3.08 19.05 -9.65
CA ARG A 68 3.24 20.48 -9.31
C ARG A 68 4.06 21.21 -10.37
N LEU A 69 5.12 20.58 -10.87
CA LEU A 69 5.94 21.12 -11.96
C LEU A 69 5.15 21.22 -13.27
N GLU A 70 4.38 20.18 -13.63
CA GLU A 70 3.53 20.14 -14.82
C GLU A 70 2.42 21.20 -14.78
N SER A 71 1.75 21.36 -13.63
CA SER A 71 0.78 22.43 -13.43
C SER A 71 1.43 23.80 -13.55
N SER A 72 2.59 24.01 -12.94
CA SER A 72 3.31 25.28 -13.03
C SER A 72 3.81 25.57 -14.46
N LEU A 73 4.17 24.54 -15.22
CA LEU A 73 4.59 24.64 -16.61
C LEU A 73 3.41 24.95 -17.53
N THR A 74 2.25 24.37 -17.29
CA THR A 74 1.00 24.69 -18.02
C THR A 74 0.65 26.16 -17.86
N ASP A 75 0.69 26.67 -16.62
CA ASP A 75 0.47 28.09 -16.36
C ASP A 75 1.52 28.97 -17.05
N LEU A 76 2.81 28.57 -17.02
CA LEU A 76 3.90 29.32 -17.67
C LEU A 76 3.70 29.40 -19.19
N LYS A 77 3.32 28.28 -19.83
CA LYS A 77 2.96 28.23 -21.25
C LYS A 77 1.76 29.11 -21.58
N GLY A 78 0.72 29.10 -20.72
CA GLY A 78 -0.45 29.98 -20.88
C GLY A 78 -0.06 31.46 -20.86
N ILE A 79 0.82 31.86 -19.94
CA ILE A 79 1.34 33.23 -19.87
C ILE A 79 2.15 33.59 -21.13
N LEU A 80 2.97 32.67 -21.63
CA LEU A 80 3.73 32.88 -22.87
C LEU A 80 2.81 33.07 -24.09
N ALA A 81 1.74 32.27 -24.19
CA ALA A 81 0.74 32.39 -25.26
C ALA A 81 -0.01 33.73 -25.21
N GLU A 82 -0.43 34.20 -24.04
CA GLU A 82 -1.06 35.52 -23.89
C GLU A 82 -0.12 36.67 -24.30
N LEU A 83 1.18 36.56 -23.98
CA LEU A 83 2.18 37.56 -24.37
C LEU A 83 2.51 37.53 -25.87
N GLU A 84 2.41 36.34 -26.48
CA GLU A 84 2.49 36.16 -27.93
C GLU A 84 1.33 36.89 -28.65
N GLU A 85 0.10 36.69 -28.21
CA GLU A 85 -1.07 37.39 -28.76
C GLU A 85 -0.99 38.91 -28.58
N ALA A 86 -0.37 39.38 -27.49
CA ALA A 86 -0.09 40.79 -27.24
C ALA A 86 1.12 41.35 -28.01
N ASN A 87 1.76 40.55 -28.88
CA ASN A 87 2.95 40.89 -29.66
C ASN A 87 4.16 41.33 -28.80
N GLN A 88 4.26 40.81 -27.57
CA GLN A 88 5.32 41.09 -26.59
C GLN A 88 6.35 39.96 -26.49
N LYS A 89 6.62 39.24 -27.60
CA LYS A 89 7.57 38.10 -27.64
C LYS A 89 9.03 38.45 -27.40
N VAL A 90 9.41 39.73 -27.43
CA VAL A 90 10.82 40.13 -27.48
C VAL A 90 11.27 40.61 -26.11
N GLY A 91 12.07 39.78 -25.43
CA GLY A 91 12.73 40.16 -24.18
C GLY A 91 13.49 39.01 -23.55
N PRO A 92 14.54 39.29 -22.75
CA PRO A 92 15.35 38.26 -22.09
C PRO A 92 14.52 37.40 -21.13
N GLU A 93 13.45 37.94 -20.53
CA GLU A 93 12.52 37.19 -19.69
C GLU A 93 11.74 36.11 -20.45
N VAL A 94 11.38 36.38 -21.71
CA VAL A 94 10.63 35.44 -22.56
C VAL A 94 11.54 34.29 -22.98
N THR A 95 12.75 34.61 -23.44
CA THR A 95 13.76 33.59 -23.80
C THR A 95 14.13 32.70 -22.62
N GLU A 96 14.27 33.27 -21.42
CA GLU A 96 14.53 32.50 -20.20
C GLU A 96 13.37 31.54 -19.86
N ALA A 97 12.13 32.02 -19.98
CA ALA A 97 10.95 31.18 -19.75
C ALA A 97 10.84 30.05 -20.78
N GLU A 98 11.07 30.33 -22.06
CA GLU A 98 11.08 29.34 -23.15
C GLU A 98 12.16 28.27 -22.92
N SER A 99 13.37 28.67 -22.52
CA SER A 99 14.44 27.73 -22.17
C SER A 99 14.03 26.79 -21.04
N ILE A 100 13.40 27.31 -19.99
CA ILE A 100 12.92 26.49 -18.86
C ILE A 100 11.81 25.54 -19.29
N VAL A 101 10.91 25.95 -20.18
CA VAL A 101 9.88 25.05 -20.72
C VAL A 101 10.53 23.87 -21.44
N VAL A 102 11.49 24.13 -22.34
CA VAL A 102 12.21 23.08 -23.07
C VAL A 102 12.96 22.13 -22.12
N ASP A 103 13.67 22.67 -21.13
CA ASP A 103 14.42 21.87 -20.16
C ASP A 103 13.48 20.94 -19.36
N VAL A 104 12.31 21.45 -18.95
CA VAL A 104 11.33 20.68 -18.18
C VAL A 104 10.61 19.64 -19.04
N GLU A 105 10.26 19.95 -20.28
CA GLU A 105 9.67 18.98 -21.21
C GLU A 105 10.62 17.80 -21.44
N LYS A 106 11.90 18.08 -21.67
CA LYS A 106 12.94 17.05 -21.83
C LYS A 106 13.12 16.20 -20.56
N LEU A 107 12.98 16.79 -19.38
CA LEU A 107 12.99 16.05 -18.10
C LEU A 107 11.80 15.08 -18.02
N PHE A 108 10.62 15.48 -18.50
CA PHE A 108 9.45 14.61 -18.51
C PHE A 108 9.58 13.44 -19.50
N GLU A 109 10.10 13.67 -20.71
CA GLU A 109 10.35 12.62 -21.72
C GLU A 109 11.34 11.54 -21.22
N THR A 110 12.42 11.95 -20.57
CA THR A 110 13.45 11.03 -20.05
C THR A 110 12.95 10.20 -18.88
N THR A 111 12.10 10.77 -18.03
CA THR A 111 11.59 10.09 -16.85
C THR A 111 10.35 9.23 -17.10
N GLU A 112 9.60 9.46 -18.19
CA GLU A 112 8.50 8.58 -18.61
C GLU A 112 9.03 7.19 -19.04
N SER A 113 10.19 7.13 -19.69
CA SER A 113 10.91 5.86 -19.94
C SER A 113 11.32 5.15 -18.65
N TYR A 114 11.76 5.89 -17.63
CA TYR A 114 12.21 5.32 -16.35
C TYR A 114 11.03 4.80 -15.51
N CYS A 115 9.91 5.53 -15.44
CA CYS A 115 8.70 5.10 -14.75
C CYS A 115 8.09 3.86 -15.39
N ASN A 116 8.03 3.78 -16.72
CA ASN A 116 7.52 2.62 -17.44
C ASN A 116 8.40 1.37 -17.27
N PHE A 117 9.71 1.55 -17.09
CA PHE A 117 10.64 0.45 -16.82
C PHE A 117 10.49 -0.13 -15.40
N TRP A 118 10.30 0.74 -14.39
CA TRP A 118 10.23 0.32 -12.98
C TRP A 118 8.81 0.02 -12.48
N TYR A 119 7.78 0.60 -13.11
CA TYR A 119 6.37 0.39 -12.79
C TYR A 119 5.59 0.07 -14.07
N PRO A 120 5.70 -1.17 -14.59
CA PRO A 120 4.86 -1.60 -15.68
C PRO A 120 3.38 -1.54 -15.24
N PRO A 121 2.45 -1.10 -16.10
CA PRO A 121 1.03 -1.12 -15.79
C PRO A 121 0.62 -2.52 -15.36
N LYS A 122 0.17 -2.69 -14.11
CA LYS A 122 -0.39 -3.97 -13.66
C LYS A 122 -1.81 -4.08 -14.20
N GLU A 123 -2.01 -5.00 -15.12
CA GLU A 123 -3.35 -5.43 -15.52
C GLU A 123 -4.13 -5.86 -14.27
N THR A 124 -5.33 -5.30 -14.14
CA THR A 124 -6.17 -5.40 -12.97
C THR A 124 -6.78 -6.79 -12.87
N SER A 125 -6.42 -7.54 -11.83
CA SER A 125 -7.22 -8.69 -11.37
C SER A 125 -7.65 -8.45 -9.92
N SER A 126 -8.96 -8.31 -9.76
CA SER A 126 -9.73 -8.05 -8.56
C SER A 126 -9.64 -9.18 -7.52
N SER A 127 -9.57 -8.83 -6.21
CA SER A 127 -10.31 -9.52 -5.14
C SER A 127 -10.30 -8.76 -3.79
N SER A 128 -11.51 -8.47 -3.29
CA SER A 128 -12.07 -8.36 -1.92
C SER A 128 -11.16 -8.04 -0.69
N SER A 129 -11.51 -7.22 0.32
CA SER A 129 -12.63 -6.32 0.59
C SER A 129 -12.26 -5.36 1.74
N ALA A 130 -11.72 -4.19 1.40
CA ALA A 130 -11.85 -2.95 2.16
C ALA A 130 -12.07 -1.87 1.10
N ALA A 131 -13.24 -1.24 1.07
CA ALA A 131 -13.54 -0.20 0.09
C ALA A 131 -12.81 1.09 0.50
N TYR A 132 -11.53 1.21 0.16
CA TYR A 132 -10.82 2.47 0.23
C TYR A 132 -11.17 3.30 -1.02
N ARG A 133 -11.70 4.49 -0.82
CA ARG A 133 -11.82 5.49 -1.90
C ARG A 133 -10.55 6.32 -1.80
N THR A 134 -9.69 6.28 -2.82
CA THR A 134 -8.58 7.24 -2.92
C THR A 134 -9.19 8.63 -3.02
N ALA A 135 -9.05 9.43 -1.96
CA ALA A 135 -9.50 10.82 -1.99
C ALA A 135 -8.63 11.59 -3.01
N ASP A 136 -9.20 12.61 -3.65
CA ASP A 136 -8.42 13.60 -4.40
C ASP A 136 -7.33 14.15 -3.48
N GLY A 137 -6.06 13.83 -3.76
CA GLY A 137 -4.92 14.26 -2.94
C GLY A 137 -4.18 13.17 -2.17
N TYR A 138 -4.55 11.88 -2.25
CA TYR A 138 -3.64 10.81 -1.83
C TYR A 138 -2.35 10.85 -2.67
N PRO A 139 -1.14 10.70 -2.08
CA PRO A 139 -0.82 10.30 -0.71
C PRO A 139 -0.65 11.44 0.30
N PHE A 140 -0.96 12.69 -0.01
CA PHE A 140 -0.79 13.84 0.91
C PHE A 140 -1.98 14.03 1.86
N VAL A 141 -3.13 13.51 1.46
CA VAL A 141 -4.32 13.40 2.30
C VAL A 141 -4.49 11.93 2.69
N PRO A 142 -4.75 11.61 3.98
CA PRO A 142 -4.97 10.25 4.40
C PRO A 142 -6.15 9.61 3.66
N PRO A 143 -6.09 8.29 3.37
CA PRO A 143 -7.23 7.59 2.85
C PRO A 143 -8.38 7.65 3.87
N LYS A 144 -9.60 7.92 3.40
CA LYS A 144 -10.79 7.87 4.25
C LYS A 144 -11.15 6.41 4.52
N MET A 145 -10.85 5.94 5.73
CA MET A 145 -11.15 4.58 6.16
C MET A 145 -12.32 4.56 7.15
N LYS A 146 -13.18 3.55 7.02
CA LYS A 146 -14.25 3.24 7.98
C LYS A 146 -14.51 1.74 7.99
N PHE A 147 -14.99 1.22 9.12
CA PHE A 147 -15.50 -0.14 9.17
C PHE A 147 -16.88 -0.21 8.51
N THR A 148 -17.04 -1.13 7.56
CA THR A 148 -18.35 -1.53 7.04
C THR A 148 -19.02 -2.53 7.98
N THR A 149 -18.23 -3.44 8.55
CA THR A 149 -18.65 -4.39 9.57
C THR A 149 -18.85 -3.68 10.90
N LYS A 150 -19.93 -3.99 11.62
CA LYS A 150 -20.14 -3.43 12.96
C LYS A 150 -19.11 -4.01 13.93
N VAL A 151 -18.44 -3.14 14.69
CA VAL A 151 -17.41 -3.51 15.67
C VAL A 151 -17.70 -2.83 16.99
N TRP A 152 -17.58 -3.56 18.10
CA TRP A 152 -17.71 -3.03 19.46
C TRP A 152 -16.32 -2.71 20.03
N HIS A 153 -15.86 -1.47 19.86
CA HIS A 153 -14.50 -1.07 20.24
C HIS A 153 -14.42 0.41 20.68
N PRO A 154 -13.65 0.77 21.73
CA PRO A 154 -13.58 2.15 22.24
C PRO A 154 -13.22 3.21 21.18
N ASN A 155 -12.30 2.88 20.26
CA ASN A 155 -11.82 3.79 19.20
C ASN A 155 -12.54 3.61 17.84
N ILE A 156 -13.64 2.84 17.78
CA ILE A 156 -14.47 2.68 16.58
C ILE A 156 -15.93 2.96 16.92
N SER A 157 -16.59 3.83 16.16
CA SER A 157 -18.01 4.12 16.37
C SER A 157 -18.88 2.88 16.12
N SER A 158 -19.62 2.44 17.14
CA SER A 158 -20.55 1.31 17.06
C SER A 158 -21.71 1.54 16.08
N GLN A 159 -22.01 2.79 15.76
CA GLN A 159 -23.11 3.20 14.86
C GLN A 159 -22.65 3.42 13.42
N THR A 160 -21.50 4.08 13.23
CA THR A 160 -21.08 4.57 11.91
C THR A 160 -19.85 3.87 11.34
N GLY A 161 -19.10 3.14 12.17
CA GLY A 161 -17.83 2.54 11.81
C GLY A 161 -16.68 3.53 11.62
N ALA A 162 -16.87 4.81 12.00
CA ALA A 162 -15.80 5.81 12.02
C ALA A 162 -14.67 5.39 12.98
N ILE A 163 -13.42 5.66 12.59
CA ILE A 163 -12.20 5.23 13.30
C ILE A 163 -11.52 6.47 13.89
N CYS A 164 -11.20 6.45 15.18
CA CYS A 164 -10.27 7.42 15.77
C CYS A 164 -8.85 6.85 15.72
N LEU A 165 -8.10 7.20 14.68
CA LEU A 165 -6.69 6.86 14.53
C LEU A 165 -5.96 8.14 14.07
N ASP A 166 -4.95 8.55 14.84
CA ASP A 166 -4.20 9.79 14.67
C ASP A 166 -3.49 9.88 13.31
N ILE A 167 -2.93 8.75 12.85
CA ILE A 167 -2.27 8.64 11.54
C ILE A 167 -3.26 8.79 10.37
N LEU A 168 -4.57 8.63 10.58
CA LEU A 168 -5.59 8.90 9.55
C LEU A 168 -6.16 10.33 9.63
N LYS A 169 -5.59 11.17 10.50
CA LYS A 169 -5.99 12.56 10.74
C LYS A 169 -4.78 13.49 10.62
N ASN A 170 -4.22 13.89 11.76
CA ASN A 170 -3.22 14.96 11.85
C ASN A 170 -1.78 14.43 11.75
N ASN A 171 -1.56 13.14 12.01
CA ASN A 171 -0.25 12.50 11.95
C ASN A 171 -0.04 11.70 10.65
N TRP A 172 -0.88 11.95 9.64
CA TRP A 172 -0.68 11.35 8.32
C TRP A 172 0.57 11.94 7.67
N SER A 173 1.42 11.06 7.15
CA SER A 173 2.57 11.42 6.30
C SER A 173 2.44 10.67 4.97
N PRO A 174 2.81 11.27 3.83
CA PRO A 174 2.88 10.56 2.54
C PRO A 174 3.80 9.34 2.54
N ALA A 175 4.72 9.23 3.51
CA ALA A 175 5.55 8.05 3.74
C ALA A 175 4.74 6.87 4.35
N LEU A 176 3.60 7.14 4.99
CA LEU A 176 2.69 6.10 5.45
C LEU A 176 1.90 5.58 4.25
N ASN A 177 2.02 4.29 4.00
CA ASN A 177 1.26 3.62 2.95
C ASN A 177 0.01 2.94 3.52
N LEU A 178 -0.88 2.48 2.65
CA LEU A 178 -2.11 1.81 3.07
C LEU A 178 -1.83 0.57 3.96
N LYS A 179 -0.70 -0.11 3.73
CA LYS A 179 -0.31 -1.28 4.53
C LYS A 179 0.09 -0.88 5.95
N THR A 180 0.88 0.18 6.13
CA THR A 180 1.22 0.67 7.48
C THR A 180 -0.04 1.17 8.20
N ALA A 181 -0.95 1.84 7.50
CA ALA A 181 -2.24 2.24 8.06
C ALA A 181 -3.10 1.05 8.52
N LEU A 182 -3.14 -0.05 7.76
CA LEU A 182 -3.84 -1.28 8.13
C LEU A 182 -3.17 -2.01 9.31
N ILE A 183 -1.84 -2.01 9.38
CA ILE A 183 -1.10 -2.58 10.52
C ILE A 183 -1.39 -1.78 11.79
N SER A 184 -1.36 -0.45 11.72
CA SER A 184 -1.73 0.42 12.84
C SER A 184 -3.19 0.20 13.27
N LEU A 185 -4.09 -0.02 12.32
CA LEU A 185 -5.48 -0.38 12.63
C LEU A 185 -5.59 -1.74 13.33
N GLN A 186 -4.82 -2.74 12.91
CA GLN A 186 -4.76 -4.05 13.57
C GLN A 186 -4.19 -3.94 14.99
N ALA A 187 -3.16 -3.12 15.17
CA ALA A 187 -2.61 -2.82 16.49
C ALA A 187 -3.66 -2.14 17.38
N LEU A 188 -4.41 -1.17 16.85
CA LEU A 188 -5.50 -0.49 17.57
C LEU A 188 -6.59 -1.47 18.01
N LEU A 189 -6.96 -2.44 17.17
CA LEU A 189 -7.93 -3.49 17.51
C LEU A 189 -7.45 -4.43 18.62
N SER A 190 -6.12 -4.62 18.73
CA SER A 190 -5.50 -5.48 19.74
C SER A 190 -5.31 -4.74 21.07
N THR A 191 -5.06 -3.43 20.99
CA THR A 191 -4.72 -2.58 22.13
C THR A 191 -5.54 -1.28 22.07
N PRO A 192 -6.77 -1.26 22.64
CA PRO A 192 -7.63 -0.08 22.62
C PRO A 192 -7.06 1.07 23.45
N GLU A 193 -7.33 2.32 23.06
CA GLU A 193 -7.00 3.54 23.83
C GLU A 193 -8.29 4.18 24.38
N PRO A 194 -8.76 3.77 25.57
CA PRO A 194 -10.05 4.23 26.11
C PRO A 194 -10.04 5.68 26.60
N ASN A 195 -8.86 6.32 26.76
CA ASN A 195 -8.77 7.71 27.20
C ASN A 195 -8.94 8.72 26.06
N ASP A 196 -8.81 8.28 24.80
CA ASP A 196 -9.16 9.06 23.58
C ASP A 196 -10.19 8.31 22.72
N PRO A 197 -11.43 8.14 23.20
CA PRO A 197 -12.38 7.24 22.57
C PRO A 197 -13.12 7.86 21.38
N GLN A 198 -13.45 7.02 20.41
CA GLN A 198 -14.41 7.35 19.35
C GLN A 198 -15.86 7.09 19.79
N ASP A 199 -16.06 6.13 20.69
CA ASP A 199 -17.35 5.75 21.24
C ASP A 199 -17.28 5.77 22.78
N ALA A 200 -17.80 6.84 23.38
CA ALA A 200 -17.74 7.06 24.82
C ALA A 200 -18.51 6.01 25.64
N VAL A 201 -19.55 5.39 25.06
CA VAL A 201 -20.33 4.35 25.74
C VAL A 201 -19.50 3.07 25.83
N VAL A 202 -18.87 2.67 24.73
CA VAL A 202 -18.01 1.49 24.67
C VAL A 202 -16.77 1.70 25.55
N ALA A 203 -16.16 2.87 25.52
CA ALA A 203 -15.00 3.20 26.36
C ALA A 203 -15.33 3.20 27.85
N LYS A 204 -16.49 3.75 28.24
CA LYS A 204 -16.96 3.68 29.63
C LYS A 204 -17.12 2.23 30.07
N GLN A 205 -17.75 1.39 29.25
CA GLN A 205 -17.91 -0.03 29.55
C GLN A 205 -16.55 -0.74 29.65
N TYR A 206 -15.61 -0.45 28.75
CA TYR A 206 -14.25 -1.00 28.78
C TYR A 206 -13.53 -0.70 30.11
N LEU A 207 -13.62 0.54 30.59
CA LEU A 207 -12.97 0.99 31.82
C LEU A 207 -13.67 0.52 33.10
N SER A 208 -15.01 0.52 33.12
CA SER A 208 -15.79 0.20 34.32
C SER A 208 -16.08 -1.30 34.50
N ASP A 209 -16.25 -2.03 33.40
CA ASP A 209 -16.64 -3.43 33.39
C ASP A 209 -16.07 -4.15 32.14
N HIS A 210 -14.79 -4.47 32.24
CA HIS A 210 -14.06 -5.13 31.17
C HIS A 210 -14.63 -6.53 30.82
N ALA A 211 -15.20 -7.25 31.79
CA ALA A 211 -15.76 -8.58 31.55
C ALA A 211 -17.00 -8.51 30.65
N THR A 212 -17.91 -7.56 30.92
CA THR A 212 -19.07 -7.32 30.07
C THR A 212 -18.67 -6.76 28.70
N PHE A 213 -17.64 -5.90 28.64
CA PHE A 213 -17.07 -5.44 27.36
C PHE A 213 -16.61 -6.62 26.50
N VAL A 214 -15.78 -7.53 27.03
CA VAL A 214 -15.27 -8.70 26.28
C VAL A 214 -16.41 -9.59 25.77
N THR A 215 -17.42 -9.83 26.62
CA THR A 215 -18.60 -10.62 26.23
C THR A 215 -19.37 -9.96 25.09
N THR A 216 -19.58 -8.65 25.19
CA THR A 216 -20.30 -7.86 24.17
C THR A 216 -19.53 -7.80 22.85
N ALA A 217 -18.21 -7.57 22.91
CA ALA A 217 -17.34 -7.52 21.74
C ALA A 217 -17.25 -8.87 21.03
N ARG A 218 -17.18 -9.97 21.79
CA ARG A 218 -17.26 -11.33 21.24
C ARG A 218 -18.57 -11.51 20.50
N ARG A 219 -19.71 -11.24 21.13
CA ARG A 219 -21.03 -11.38 20.50
C ARG A 219 -21.14 -10.56 19.21
N TRP A 220 -20.68 -9.32 19.19
CA TRP A 220 -20.67 -8.50 17.99
C TRP A 220 -19.80 -9.08 16.86
N THR A 221 -18.66 -9.67 17.22
CA THR A 221 -17.81 -10.36 16.26
C THR A 221 -18.54 -11.56 15.64
N GLU A 222 -19.31 -12.30 16.45
CA GLU A 222 -20.09 -13.44 15.98
C GLU A 222 -21.27 -13.03 15.09
N ASP A 223 -21.98 -11.97 15.47
CA ASP A 223 -23.18 -11.51 14.79
C ASP A 223 -22.87 -10.77 13.48
N PHE A 224 -21.73 -10.06 13.40
CA PHE A 224 -21.44 -9.15 12.29
C PHE A 224 -20.14 -9.45 11.52
N ALA A 225 -19.13 -10.04 12.16
CA ALA A 225 -17.80 -10.23 11.54
C ALA A 225 -17.53 -11.66 11.10
N LYS A 226 -18.30 -12.65 11.56
CA LYS A 226 -18.35 -13.96 10.90
C LYS A 226 -18.99 -13.75 9.53
N ALA A 227 -18.24 -14.05 8.47
CA ALA A 227 -18.79 -14.09 7.13
C ALA A 227 -20.11 -14.85 7.18
N SER A 228 -21.18 -14.31 6.57
CA SER A 228 -22.30 -15.14 6.13
C SER A 228 -21.66 -16.36 5.51
N SER A 229 -21.82 -17.50 6.18
CA SER A 229 -21.08 -18.70 5.87
C SER A 229 -21.24 -18.95 4.39
N SER A 230 -20.22 -18.66 3.58
CA SER A 230 -20.13 -19.26 2.26
C SER A 230 -20.21 -20.73 2.59
N GLY A 231 -21.30 -21.38 2.17
CA GLY A 231 -21.56 -22.77 2.52
C GLY A 231 -20.33 -23.61 2.24
N PHE A 232 -20.26 -24.81 2.79
CA PHE A 232 -19.14 -25.75 2.68
C PHE A 232 -18.34 -25.65 1.35
N SER A 233 -19.03 -25.57 0.21
CA SER A 233 -18.47 -25.33 -1.13
C SER A 233 -17.55 -24.09 -1.27
N GLY A 234 -17.95 -22.92 -0.74
CA GLY A 234 -17.13 -21.69 -0.81
C GLY A 234 -15.90 -21.71 0.10
N LYS A 235 -15.90 -22.55 1.14
CA LYS A 235 -14.72 -22.80 1.98
C LYS A 235 -13.72 -23.70 1.28
N VAL A 236 -14.23 -24.77 0.64
CA VAL A 236 -13.43 -25.68 -0.17
C VAL A 236 -12.73 -24.93 -1.30
N GLN A 237 -13.46 -24.08 -2.04
CA GLN A 237 -12.91 -23.37 -3.19
C GLN A 237 -11.78 -22.40 -2.83
N ARG A 238 -11.84 -21.75 -1.66
CA ARG A 238 -10.77 -20.88 -1.15
C ARG A 238 -9.51 -21.65 -0.80
N LEU A 239 -9.64 -22.77 -0.09
CA LEU A 239 -8.49 -23.60 0.28
C LEU A 239 -7.85 -24.25 -0.95
N VAL A 240 -8.64 -24.61 -1.96
CA VAL A 240 -8.13 -25.07 -3.26
C VAL A 240 -7.36 -23.95 -3.99
N GLN A 241 -7.86 -22.71 -3.99
CA GLN A 241 -7.12 -21.57 -4.54
C GLN A 241 -5.79 -21.29 -3.82
N MET A 242 -5.68 -21.66 -2.54
CA MET A 242 -4.43 -21.58 -1.78
C MET A 242 -3.44 -22.72 -2.10
N GLY A 243 -3.80 -23.61 -3.04
CA GLY A 243 -2.93 -24.68 -3.54
C GLY A 243 -3.09 -26.02 -2.82
N PHE A 244 -4.09 -26.18 -1.96
CA PHE A 244 -4.36 -27.46 -1.31
C PHE A 244 -5.20 -28.39 -2.21
N PRO A 245 -4.91 -29.71 -2.26
CA PRO A 245 -5.70 -30.65 -3.05
C PRO A 245 -7.16 -30.69 -2.56
N GLU A 246 -8.10 -30.56 -3.49
CA GLU A 246 -9.54 -30.46 -3.19
C GLU A 246 -10.06 -31.63 -2.35
N ALA A 247 -9.67 -32.86 -2.68
CA ALA A 247 -10.07 -34.05 -1.94
C ALA A 247 -9.59 -34.04 -0.48
N LEU A 248 -8.40 -33.48 -0.20
CA LEU A 248 -7.87 -33.35 1.15
C LEU A 248 -8.63 -32.27 1.92
N VAL A 249 -8.89 -31.14 1.27
CA VAL A 249 -9.64 -30.00 1.82
C VAL A 249 -11.07 -30.37 2.19
N GLN A 250 -11.78 -31.08 1.31
CA GLN A 250 -13.15 -31.53 1.58
C GLN A 250 -13.18 -32.47 2.79
N LYS A 251 -12.28 -33.47 2.82
CA LYS A 251 -12.18 -34.44 3.91
C LYS A 251 -11.81 -33.80 5.25
N THR A 252 -10.89 -32.84 5.26
CA THR A 252 -10.50 -32.14 6.50
C THR A 252 -11.60 -31.19 6.97
N LEU A 253 -12.22 -30.43 6.07
CA LEU A 253 -13.35 -29.57 6.44
C LEU A 253 -14.55 -30.37 6.97
N GLU A 254 -14.86 -31.53 6.38
CA GLU A 254 -15.91 -32.44 6.89
C GLU A 254 -15.58 -32.95 8.30
N ALA A 255 -14.34 -33.38 8.52
CA ALA A 255 -13.90 -33.91 9.80
C ALA A 255 -13.92 -32.87 10.93
N PHE A 256 -13.79 -31.58 10.60
CA PHE A 256 -13.75 -30.48 11.57
C PHE A 256 -14.99 -29.56 11.52
N GLY A 257 -16.12 -30.05 10.99
CA GLY A 257 -17.38 -29.28 11.00
C GLY A 257 -17.32 -27.95 10.25
N GLY A 258 -16.43 -27.84 9.26
CA GLY A 258 -16.22 -26.65 8.44
C GLY A 258 -15.32 -25.58 9.06
N ASP A 259 -14.49 -25.91 10.04
CA ASP A 259 -13.46 -25.00 10.57
C ASP A 259 -12.27 -24.87 9.60
N GLU A 260 -12.13 -23.69 8.97
CA GLU A 260 -11.10 -23.40 7.97
C GLU A 260 -9.69 -23.32 8.58
N ASN A 261 -9.54 -22.83 9.81
CA ASN A 261 -8.22 -22.65 10.43
C ASN A 261 -7.62 -24.00 10.81
N MET A 262 -8.45 -24.91 11.36
CA MET A 262 -8.01 -26.27 11.65
C MET A 262 -7.68 -27.07 10.38
N ALA A 263 -8.45 -26.87 9.30
CA ALA A 263 -8.16 -27.47 8.01
C ALA A 263 -6.83 -26.97 7.42
N LEU A 264 -6.52 -25.68 7.60
CA LEU A 264 -5.27 -25.06 7.14
C LEU A 264 -4.06 -25.58 7.92
N GLU A 265 -4.12 -25.61 9.26
CA GLU A 265 -3.02 -26.10 10.11
C GLU A 265 -2.68 -27.57 9.82
N ARG A 266 -3.70 -28.41 9.67
CA ARG A 266 -3.53 -29.84 9.31
C ARG A 266 -3.08 -30.01 7.87
N GLY A 267 -3.57 -29.18 6.94
CA GLY A 267 -3.16 -29.18 5.53
C GLY A 267 -1.67 -28.86 5.38
N VAL A 268 -1.16 -27.86 6.10
CA VAL A 268 0.26 -27.53 6.14
C VAL A 268 1.09 -28.67 6.75
N HIS A 269 0.60 -29.30 7.83
CA HIS A 269 1.25 -30.47 8.40
C HIS A 269 1.27 -31.69 7.45
N ALA A 270 0.19 -31.92 6.70
CA ALA A 270 0.10 -33.02 5.74
C ALA A 270 1.01 -32.81 4.53
N VAL A 271 1.11 -31.58 4.01
CA VAL A 271 2.03 -31.23 2.93
C VAL A 271 3.49 -31.33 3.40
N HIS A 272 3.79 -30.91 4.63
CA HIS A 272 5.12 -31.07 5.22
C HIS A 272 5.49 -32.54 5.42
N GLN A 273 4.57 -33.38 5.89
CA GLN A 273 4.78 -34.82 6.03
C GLN A 273 4.95 -35.53 4.66
N LEU A 274 4.19 -35.13 3.63
CA LEU A 274 4.37 -35.67 2.27
C LEU A 274 5.74 -35.28 1.69
N HIS A 275 6.17 -34.04 1.93
CA HIS A 275 7.49 -33.57 1.47
C HIS A 275 8.63 -34.31 2.19
N LEU A 276 8.48 -34.54 3.50
CA LEU A 276 9.43 -35.34 4.29
C LEU A 276 9.45 -36.81 3.85
N MET A 277 8.29 -37.42 3.56
CA MET A 277 8.22 -38.80 3.04
C MET A 277 8.83 -38.92 1.64
N THR A 278 8.64 -37.92 0.77
CA THR A 278 9.21 -37.91 -0.59
C THR A 278 10.73 -37.69 -0.56
N ALA A 279 11.21 -36.84 0.35
CA ALA A 279 12.64 -36.65 0.61
C ALA A 279 13.29 -37.91 1.19
N HIS A 280 12.60 -38.62 2.09
CA HIS A 280 13.09 -39.88 2.67
C HIS A 280 13.08 -41.03 1.66
N TRP A 281 12.17 -41.03 0.68
CA TRP A 281 12.14 -41.99 -0.42
C TRP A 281 13.28 -41.76 -1.43
N HIS A 282 13.60 -40.50 -1.75
CA HIS A 282 14.76 -40.16 -2.59
C HIS A 282 16.09 -40.40 -1.89
N SER A 283 16.16 -40.24 -0.56
CA SER A 283 17.40 -40.48 0.19
C SER A 283 17.72 -41.96 0.43
N ASN A 284 16.73 -42.86 0.31
CA ASN A 284 16.88 -44.30 0.53
C ASN A 284 16.67 -45.17 -0.73
N GLY A 285 16.47 -44.55 -1.89
CA GLY A 285 16.03 -45.21 -3.12
C GLY A 285 17.07 -45.32 -4.22
N HIS A 286 18.33 -45.66 -3.91
CA HIS A 286 19.30 -46.13 -4.92
C HIS A 286 20.35 -47.06 -4.31
N ALA A 287 19.98 -48.34 -4.14
CA ALA A 287 20.92 -49.45 -4.02
C ALA A 287 20.17 -50.78 -4.23
N SER A 288 19.87 -51.12 -5.50
CA SER A 288 19.91 -52.51 -5.95
C SER A 288 20.13 -52.47 -7.46
N GLU A 289 21.40 -52.59 -7.83
CA GLU A 289 21.82 -52.84 -9.19
C GLU A 289 21.15 -54.10 -9.73
N VAL A 290 20.89 -54.03 -11.02
CA VAL A 290 20.61 -55.14 -11.92
C VAL A 290 21.89 -55.95 -12.03
N GLU A 291 21.89 -57.22 -11.59
CA GLU A 291 22.82 -58.23 -12.10
C GLU A 291 22.03 -59.47 -12.54
N ASP A 292 22.08 -59.67 -13.86
CA ASP A 292 22.05 -60.90 -14.66
C ASP A 292 21.02 -62.03 -14.40
N GLY A 293 20.27 -62.32 -15.47
CA GLY A 293 19.45 -63.51 -15.69
C GLY A 293 18.69 -63.45 -17.01
#